data_AF-A0A3D5F4I7-F1
#
_entry.id   AF-A0A3D5F4I7-F1
#
_cell.length_a   1.000
_cell.length_b   1.000
_cell.length_c   1.000
_cell.angle_alpha   90.00
_cell.angle_beta   90.00
_cell.angle_gamma   90.00
#
_symmetry.space_group_name_H-M   'P 1'
#
loop_
_entity.id
_entity.type
_entity.pdbx_description
1 polymer ?
#
loop_
_entity_poly.entity_id
_entity_poly.type
_entity_poly.pdbx_seq_one_letter_code
_entity_poly.pdbx_strand_id
1 'polypeptide(L)'
;LASASGLPAVAAGDVHMHRRGRRALQDTLTAIRLRSTLSAAGHALFANGERHLRTRLRLARLYPPELLAETLGIAERCNFSLDELRYEYP
;
A
#
# COMPACT_ATOMS: atom_id res chain seq x y z
N LEU A 1 2.60 21.53 1.56
CA LEU A 1 3.89 21.04 1.02
C LEU A 1 3.81 20.81 -0.48
N ALA A 2 3.03 19.85 -0.99
CA ALA A 2 2.93 19.54 -2.43
C ALA A 2 2.69 20.77 -3.33
N SER A 3 1.72 21.62 -2.98
CA SER A 3 1.45 22.88 -3.69
C SER A 3 2.64 23.86 -3.62
N ALA A 4 3.31 23.97 -2.47
CA ALA A 4 4.48 24.83 -2.31
C ALA A 4 5.71 24.32 -3.07
N SER A 5 5.80 23.01 -3.31
CA SER A 5 6.90 22.37 -4.05
C SER A 5 6.63 22.16 -5.54
N GLY A 6 5.41 22.46 -6.02
CA GLY A 6 5.02 22.22 -7.41
C GLY A 6 4.97 20.74 -7.80
N LEU A 7 4.82 19.82 -6.84
CA LEU A 7 4.80 18.38 -7.10
C LEU A 7 3.36 17.84 -7.06
N PRO A 8 2.95 16.99 -8.01
CA PRO A 8 1.64 16.35 -7.96
C PRO A 8 1.57 15.41 -6.76
N ALA A 9 0.43 15.46 -6.05
CA ALA A 9 0.13 14.52 -4.98
C ALA A 9 -0.71 13.36 -5.52
N VAL A 10 -0.53 12.16 -4.97
CA VAL A 10 -1.24 10.96 -5.39
C VAL A 10 -1.86 10.23 -4.19
N ALA A 11 -3.03 9.63 -4.39
CA ALA A 11 -3.68 8.82 -3.38
C ALA A 11 -3.02 7.44 -3.27
N ALA A 12 -2.64 7.03 -2.07
CA ALA A 12 -2.09 5.71 -1.79
C ALA A 12 -2.81 5.06 -0.60
N GLY A 13 -3.16 3.78 -0.74
CA GLY A 13 -3.91 3.03 0.29
C GLY A 13 -3.04 2.28 1.31
N ASP A 14 -1.73 2.18 1.05
CA ASP A 14 -0.74 1.42 1.84
C ASP A 14 -1.28 0.03 2.24
N VAL A 15 -1.57 -0.77 1.23
CA VAL A 15 -2.35 -1.99 1.34
C VAL A 15 -1.46 -3.17 1.72
N HIS A 16 -1.76 -3.80 2.86
CA HIS A 16 -1.06 -4.98 3.37
C HIS A 16 -1.93 -6.24 3.37
N MET A 17 -3.22 -6.10 3.06
CA MET A 17 -4.21 -7.15 3.21
C MET A 17 -5.24 -7.11 2.08
N HIS A 18 -5.75 -8.27 1.68
CA HIS A 18 -6.83 -8.33 0.67
C HIS A 18 -8.21 -7.92 1.24
N ARG A 19 -8.44 -8.06 2.55
CA ARG A 19 -9.69 -7.64 3.21
C ARG A 19 -9.44 -7.19 4.65
N ARG A 20 -10.32 -6.34 5.17
CA ARG A 20 -10.23 -5.74 6.52
C ARG A 20 -10.03 -6.76 7.64
N GLY A 21 -10.72 -7.91 7.56
CA GLY A 21 -10.67 -8.95 8.58
C GLY A 21 -9.34 -9.72 8.68
N ARG A 22 -8.33 -9.42 7.85
CA ARG A 22 -7.03 -10.11 7.87
C ARG A 22 -5.99 -9.48 8.77
N ARG A 23 -6.36 -8.46 9.56
CA ARG A 23 -5.44 -7.76 10.46
C ARG A 23 -4.69 -8.71 11.40
N ALA A 24 -5.39 -9.64 12.04
CA ALA A 24 -4.75 -10.58 12.96
C ALA A 24 -3.63 -11.39 12.30
N LEU A 25 -3.80 -11.79 11.03
CA LEU A 25 -2.74 -12.46 10.28
C LEU A 25 -1.59 -11.51 9.96
N GLN A 26 -1.88 -10.30 9.50
CA GLN A 26 -0.83 -9.31 9.20
C GLN A 26 0.00 -8.98 10.45
N ASP A 27 -0.66 -8.82 11.60
CA ASP A 27 0.00 -8.56 12.88
C ASP A 27 0.86 -9.77 13.31
N THR A 28 0.38 -10.99 13.09
CA THR A 28 1.13 -12.23 13.36
C THR A 28 2.39 -12.32 12.49
N LEU A 29 2.27 -12.09 11.18
CA LEU A 29 3.42 -12.08 10.27
C LEU A 29 4.43 -10.99 10.64
N THR A 30 3.96 -9.85 11.11
CA THR A 30 4.80 -8.74 11.56
C THR A 30 5.57 -9.12 12.83
N ALA A 31 4.90 -9.72 13.83
CA ALA A 31 5.55 -10.16 15.06
C ALA A 31 6.61 -11.25 14.79
N ILE A 32 6.31 -12.23 13.92
CA ILE A 32 7.26 -13.26 13.49
C ILE A 32 8.50 -12.62 12.85
N ARG A 33 8.30 -11.70 11.90
CA ARG A 33 9.41 -11.00 11.22
C ARG A 33 10.31 -10.26 12.21
N LEU A 34 9.72 -9.66 13.24
CA LEU A 34 10.45 -8.90 14.27
C LEU A 34 10.98 -9.78 15.41
N ARG A 35 10.80 -11.11 15.33
CA ARG A 35 11.15 -12.06 16.40
C ARG A 35 10.59 -11.62 17.76
N SER A 36 9.34 -11.16 17.76
CA SER A 36 8.65 -10.61 18.93
C SER A 36 7.29 -11.30 19.12
N THR A 37 6.65 -11.04 20.25
CA THR A 37 5.27 -11.48 20.51
C THR A 37 4.28 -10.41 20.04
N LEU A 38 3.01 -10.80 19.84
CA LEU A 38 1.94 -9.84 19.52
C LEU A 38 1.81 -8.75 20.59
N SER A 39 1.95 -9.10 21.87
CA SER A 39 1.86 -8.14 22.98
C SER A 39 3.05 -7.18 23.03
N ALA A 40 4.26 -7.63 22.65
CA ALA A 40 5.47 -6.82 22.68
C ALA A 40 5.71 -6.01 21.41
N ALA A 41 5.06 -6.34 20.28
CA ALA A 41 5.27 -5.68 19.00
C ALA A 41 4.77 -4.21 18.95
N GLY A 42 3.89 -3.80 19.87
CA GLY A 42 3.52 -2.39 20.09
C GLY A 42 3.18 -1.63 18.80
N HIS A 43 3.88 -0.51 18.58
CA HIS A 43 3.68 0.36 17.40
C HIS A 43 4.12 -0.26 16.07
N ALA A 44 4.77 -1.42 16.06
CA ALA A 44 5.02 -2.14 14.83
C ALA A 44 3.75 -2.79 14.26
N LEU A 45 2.73 -3.01 15.08
CA LEU A 45 1.43 -3.50 14.63
C LEU A 45 0.54 -2.35 14.15
N PHE A 46 -0.34 -2.63 13.19
CA PHE A 46 -1.28 -1.61 12.75
C PHE A 46 -2.36 -1.40 13.80
N ALA A 47 -2.75 -0.15 14.04
CA ALA A 47 -3.80 0.19 15.01
C ALA A 47 -5.20 -0.29 14.58
N ASN A 48 -5.42 -0.51 13.28
CA ASN A 48 -6.70 -0.93 12.71
C ASN A 48 -6.51 -1.74 11.41
N GLY A 49 -7.62 -2.29 10.90
CA GLY A 49 -7.63 -3.09 9.67
C GLY A 49 -7.81 -2.28 8.38
N GLU A 50 -7.63 -0.95 8.41
CA GLU A 50 -7.96 -0.10 7.26
C GLU A 50 -6.97 -0.25 6.10
N ARG A 51 -5.79 -0.84 6.31
CA ARG A 51 -4.75 -1.15 5.31
C ARG A 51 -5.07 -2.39 4.46
N HIS A 52 -6.29 -2.44 3.91
CA HIS A 52 -6.74 -3.50 3.02
C HIS A 52 -7.10 -2.96 1.63
N LEU A 53 -7.22 -3.84 0.63
CA LEU A 53 -7.74 -3.49 -0.69
C LEU A 53 -9.17 -2.93 -0.58
N ARG A 54 -9.33 -1.63 -0.80
CA ARG A 54 -10.62 -0.95 -0.76
C ARG A 54 -11.23 -0.88 -2.15
N THR A 55 -12.56 -0.95 -2.23
CA THR A 55 -13.30 -0.72 -3.47
C THR A 55 -13.08 0.71 -3.98
N ARG A 56 -13.14 0.89 -5.31
CA ARG A 56 -13.07 2.22 -5.96
C ARG A 56 -14.08 3.22 -5.40
N LEU A 57 -15.32 2.78 -5.11
CA LEU A 57 -16.35 3.64 -4.51
C LEU A 57 -15.95 4.19 -3.13
N ARG A 58 -15.34 3.34 -2.28
CA ARG A 58 -14.83 3.78 -0.97
C ARG A 58 -13.65 4.74 -1.12
N LEU A 59 -12.76 4.52 -2.08
CA LEU A 59 -11.64 5.41 -2.35
C LEU A 59 -12.12 6.79 -2.87
N ALA A 60 -13.12 6.82 -3.76
CA ALA A 60 -13.72 8.04 -4.28
C ALA A 60 -14.39 8.90 -3.20
N ARG A 61 -14.82 8.30 -2.09
CA ARG A 61 -15.34 9.03 -0.91
C ARG A 61 -14.25 9.56 0.01
N LEU A 62 -13.03 9.01 -0.08
CA LEU A 62 -11.95 9.27 0.87
C LEU A 62 -10.91 10.24 0.32
N TYR A 63 -10.71 10.23 -1.00
CA TYR A 63 -9.71 11.04 -1.68
C TYR A 63 -10.37 11.99 -2.68
N PRO A 64 -9.82 13.20 -2.84
CA PRO A 64 -10.17 14.08 -3.95
C PRO A 64 -9.95 13.38 -5.31
N PRO A 65 -10.78 13.67 -6.33
CA PRO A 65 -10.69 13.04 -7.63
C PRO A 65 -9.34 13.23 -8.32
N GLU A 66 -8.69 14.38 -8.12
CA GLU A 66 -7.36 14.69 -8.67
C GLU A 66 -6.28 13.73 -8.16
N LEU A 67 -6.29 13.39 -6.88
CA LEU A 67 -5.31 12.46 -6.30
C LEU A 67 -5.50 11.03 -6.82
N LEU A 68 -6.75 10.67 -7.15
CA LEU A 68 -7.07 9.38 -7.76
C LEU A 68 -6.67 9.35 -9.24
N ALA A 69 -6.86 10.45 -9.97
CA ALA A 69 -6.43 10.55 -11.37
C ALA A 69 -4.91 10.41 -11.51
N GLU A 70 -4.13 11.02 -10.61
CA GLU A 70 -2.67 10.89 -10.60
C GLU A 70 -2.18 9.43 -10.44
N THR A 71 -2.98 8.54 -9.83
CA THR A 71 -2.63 7.11 -9.76
C THR A 71 -2.53 6.47 -11.15
N LEU A 72 -3.39 6.88 -12.07
CA LEU A 72 -3.41 6.39 -13.45
C LEU A 72 -2.23 6.98 -14.22
N GLY A 73 -1.95 8.28 -14.06
CA GLY A 73 -0.79 8.91 -14.69
C GLY A 73 0.54 8.30 -14.26
N ILE A 74 0.68 7.85 -13.01
CA ILE A 74 1.84 7.05 -12.57
C ILE A 74 1.83 5.68 -13.25
N ALA A 75 0.72 4.95 -13.21
CA ALA A 75 0.61 3.60 -13.76
C ALA A 75 0.92 3.54 -15.27
N GLU A 76 0.46 4.51 -16.06
CA GLU A 76 0.71 4.63 -17.50
C GLU A 76 2.19 4.83 -17.86
N ARG A 77 3.00 5.34 -16.92
CA ARG A 77 4.46 5.50 -17.09
C ARG A 77 5.24 4.25 -16.68
N CYS A 78 4.62 3.33 -15.96
CA CYS A 78 5.25 2.11 -15.46
C CYS A 78 5.08 0.98 -16.49
N ASN A 79 5.99 0.92 -17.46
CA ASN A 79 6.03 -0.16 -18.45
C ASN A 79 7.09 -1.18 -18.03
N PHE A 80 6.65 -2.38 -17.69
CA PHE A 80 7.52 -3.52 -17.40
C PHE A 80 6.82 -4.80 -17.85
N SER A 81 7.52 -5.63 -18.63
CA SER A 81 7.09 -7.00 -18.92
C SER A 81 7.99 -8.01 -18.22
N LEU A 82 7.38 -9.06 -17.66
CA LEU A 82 8.13 -10.23 -17.16
C LEU A 82 8.91 -10.92 -18.27
N ASP A 83 8.55 -10.72 -19.54
CA ASP A 83 9.26 -11.28 -20.71
C ASP A 83 10.64 -10.62 -20.93
N GLU A 84 10.89 -9.46 -20.31
CA GLU A 84 12.19 -8.78 -20.39
C GLU A 84 13.23 -9.41 -19.45
N LEU A 85 12.80 -10.30 -18.54
CA LEU A 85 13.69 -11.01 -17.63
C LEU A 85 14.58 -11.97 -18.40
N ARG A 86 15.88 -11.68 -18.44
CA ARG A 86 16.90 -12.60 -18.95
C ARG A 86 17.50 -13.39 -17.80
N TYR A 87 17.68 -14.67 -18.02
CA TYR A 87 18.43 -15.51 -17.10
C TYR A 87 19.91 -15.12 -17.17
N GLU A 88 20.36 -14.32 -16.21
CA GLU A 88 21.79 -14.10 -15.96
C GLU A 88 22.26 -15.12 -14.93
N TYR A 89 23.01 -16.11 -15.40
CA TYR A 89 23.75 -17.03 -14.55
C TYR A 89 25.14 -16.42 -14.23
N PRO A 90 25.63 -16.48 -12.99
CA PRO A 90 27.01 -16.12 -12.67
C PRO A 90 28.04 -17.09 -13.27
#